data_AF-A0A183LVJ4-F1
#
_entry.id   AF-A0A183LVJ4-F1
#
_cell.length_a   1.000
_cell.length_b   1.000
_cell.length_c   1.000
_cell.angle_alpha   90.00
_cell.angle_beta   90.00
_cell.angle_gamma   90.00
#
_symmetry.space_group_name_H-M   'P 1'
#
loop_
_entity.id
_entity.type
_entity.pdbx_description
1 polymer ?
#
loop_
_entity_poly.entity_id
_entity_poly.type
_entity_poly.pdbx_seq_one_letter_code
_entity_poly.pdbx_strand_id
1 'polypeptide(L)' 'MLYDQVTPRPNVWKANISAIKECAANTNWLVDTSISVEEAWSVFEGKFRLLTSPFIPYLVPRRPNNSPLWIIKQSGNS' A
#
# COMPACT_ATOMS: atom_id res chain seq x y z
N MET A 1 -4.21 11.50 -37.05
CA MET A 1 -3.97 12.20 -35.77
C MET A 1 -3.51 11.16 -34.76
N LEU A 2 -2.22 11.18 -34.40
CA LEU A 2 -1.66 10.28 -33.41
C LEU A 2 -2.14 10.80 -32.05
N TYR A 3 -3.07 10.10 -31.41
CA TYR A 3 -3.42 10.43 -30.03
C TYR A 3 -2.18 10.14 -29.18
N ASP A 4 -1.59 11.19 -28.61
CA ASP A 4 -0.61 11.06 -27.54
C ASP A 4 -1.26 10.20 -26.46
N GLN A 5 -0.86 8.93 -26.36
CA GLN A 5 -1.18 8.10 -25.23
C GLN A 5 -0.40 8.66 -24.04
N VAL A 6 -0.98 9.68 -23.40
CA VAL A 6 -0.53 10.18 -22.11
C VAL A 6 -0.71 9.02 -21.14
N THR A 7 0.35 8.25 -20.90
CA THR A 7 0.36 7.23 -19.86
C THR A 7 0.12 7.98 -18.55
N PRO A 8 -0.96 7.68 -17.81
CA PRO A 8 -1.24 8.39 -16.56
C PRO A 8 -0.03 8.25 -15.64
N ARG A 9 0.51 9.39 -15.18
CA ARG A 9 1.64 9.37 -14.24
C ARG A 9 1.24 8.53 -13.02
N PRO A 10 2.06 7.54 -12.60
CA PRO A 10 1.72 6.69 -11.47
C PRO A 10 1.56 7.56 -10.23
N ASN A 11 0.33 7.63 -9.71
CA ASN A 11 0.05 8.36 -8.49
C ASN A 11 0.67 7.58 -7.32
N VAL A 12 1.86 8.01 -6.90
CA VAL A 12 2.60 7.42 -5.75
C VAL A 12 1.85 7.53 -4.42
N TRP A 13 0.76 8.31 -4.38
CA TRP A 13 -0.15 8.47 -3.24
C TRP A 13 -1.40 7.60 -3.35
N LYS A 14 -1.58 6.89 -4.47
CA LYS A 14 -2.74 6.02 -4.69
C LYS A 14 -2.47 4.66 -4.06
N ALA A 15 -3.43 4.18 -3.28
CA ALA A 15 -3.37 2.83 -2.72
C ALA A 15 -3.36 1.78 -3.84
N ASN A 16 -2.55 0.74 -3.68
CA ASN A 16 -2.57 -0.41 -4.59
C ASN A 16 -3.74 -1.33 -4.26
N ILE A 17 -4.95 -0.96 -4.71
CA ILE A 17 -6.19 -1.68 -4.43
C ILE A 17 -6.14 -3.13 -4.93
N SER A 18 -5.48 -3.39 -6.05
CA SER A 18 -5.36 -4.75 -6.59
C SER A 18 -4.54 -5.64 -5.66
N ALA A 19 -3.37 -5.17 -5.22
CA ALA A 19 -2.53 -5.92 -4.29
C ALA A 19 -3.21 -6.10 -2.93
N ILE A 20 -3.93 -5.09 -2.44
CA ILE A 20 -4.73 -5.21 -1.20
C ILE A 20 -5.77 -6.32 -1.34
N LYS A 21 -6.50 -6.37 -2.47
CA LYS A 21 -7.50 -7.42 -2.72
C LYS A 21 -6.88 -8.81 -2.77
N GLU A 22 -5.75 -8.95 -3.46
CA GLU A 22 -5.01 -10.21 -3.55
C GLU A 22 -4.52 -10.69 -2.18
N CYS A 23 -3.88 -9.80 -1.41
CA CYS A 23 -3.46 -10.12 -0.05
C CYS A 23 -4.66 -10.47 0.84
N ALA A 24 -5.78 -9.75 0.72
CA ALA A 24 -6.98 -10.02 1.51
C ALA A 24 -7.58 -11.39 1.18
N ALA A 25 -7.61 -11.79 -0.09
CA ALA A 25 -8.09 -13.11 -0.50
C ALA A 25 -7.24 -14.25 0.09
N ASN A 26 -5.93 -14.02 0.26
CA ASN A 26 -4.99 -15.02 0.80
C ASN A 26 -4.81 -14.96 2.32
N THR A 27 -5.50 -14.05 3.01
CA THR A 27 -5.37 -13.87 4.46
C THR A 27 -6.38 -14.73 5.22
N ASN A 28 -5.95 -15.35 6.32
CA ASN A 28 -6.84 -16.04 7.23
C ASN A 28 -7.62 -15.06 8.14
N TRP A 29 -8.88 -14.83 7.80
CA TRP A 29 -9.81 -13.96 8.52
C TRP A 29 -10.55 -14.63 9.67
N LEU A 30 -10.21 -15.87 10.03
CA LEU A 30 -10.81 -16.50 11.20
C LEU A 30 -10.53 -15.65 12.45
N VAL A 31 -11.61 -15.39 13.18
CA VAL A 31 -11.63 -14.72 14.47
C VAL A 31 -12.16 -15.73 15.48
N ASP A 32 -11.54 -15.77 16.64
CA ASP A 32 -12.00 -16.61 17.74
C ASP A 32 -13.40 -16.15 18.19
N THR A 33 -14.35 -17.06 18.31
CA THR A 33 -15.71 -16.73 18.76
C THR A 33 -15.85 -16.81 20.28
N SER A 34 -14.81 -17.25 20.99
CA SER A 34 -14.78 -17.34 22.46
C SER A 34 -14.38 -16.03 23.15
N ILE A 35 -13.87 -15.06 22.39
CA ILE A 35 -13.47 -13.73 22.88
C ILE A 35 -14.61 -12.71 22.77
N SER A 36 -14.46 -11.58 23.45
CA SER A 36 -15.41 -10.47 23.35
C SER A 36 -15.44 -9.87 21.94
N VAL A 37 -16.53 -9.16 21.62
CA VAL A 37 -16.68 -8.47 20.33
C VAL A 37 -15.60 -7.39 20.16
N GLU A 38 -15.25 -6.71 21.26
CA GLU A 38 -14.23 -5.67 21.28
C GLU A 38 -12.84 -6.23 21.01
N GLU A 39 -12.50 -7.38 21.59
CA GLU A 39 -11.24 -8.08 21.32
C GLU A 39 -11.19 -8.61 19.88
N ALA A 40 -12.28 -9.22 19.41
CA ALA A 40 -12.43 -9.67 18.03
C ALA A 40 -12.25 -8.52 17.02
N TRP A 41 -12.83 -7.36 17.30
CA TRP A 41 -12.68 -6.15 16.50
C TRP A 41 -11.25 -5.64 16.48
N SER A 42 -10.58 -5.58 17.64
CA SER A 42 -9.18 -5.17 17.77
C SER A 42 -8.23 -6.07 16.96
N VAL A 43 -8.44 -7.39 17.02
CA VAL A 43 -7.68 -8.37 16.23
C VAL A 43 -7.90 -8.17 14.73
N PHE A 44 -9.15 -7.98 14.31
CA PHE A 44 -9.47 -7.69 12.92
C PHE A 44 -8.79 -6.40 12.44
N GLU A 45 -8.89 -5.31 13.21
CA GLU A 45 -8.30 -4.02 12.87
C GLU A 45 -6.76 -4.14 12.74
N GLY A 46 -6.12 -4.86 13.66
CA GLY A 46 -4.68 -5.14 13.61
C GLY A 46 -4.26 -5.87 12.33
N LYS A 47 -4.98 -6.95 11.96
CA LYS A 47 -4.73 -7.69 10.72
C LYS A 47 -4.94 -6.81 9.48
N PHE A 48 -6.02 -6.03 9.46
CA PHE A 48 -6.34 -5.14 8.35
C PHE A 48 -5.28 -4.05 8.16
N ARG A 49 -4.85 -3.40 9.25
CA ARG A 49 -3.77 -2.40 9.21
C ARG A 49 -2.46 -2.99 8.72
N LEU A 50 -2.08 -4.17 9.20
CA LEU A 50 -0.85 -4.84 8.76
C LEU A 50 -0.87 -5.15 7.27
N LEU A 51 -1.99 -5.68 6.78
CA LEU A 51 -2.17 -6.01 5.36
C LEU A 51 -2.13 -4.77 4.47
N THR A 52 -2.77 -3.69 4.89
CA THR A 52 -2.93 -2.49 4.05
C THR A 52 -1.74 -1.54 4.11
N SER A 53 -0.98 -1.54 5.21
CA SER A 53 0.15 -0.62 5.43
C SER A 53 1.15 -0.57 4.25
N PRO A 54 1.63 -1.70 3.67
CA PRO A 54 2.57 -1.66 2.54
C PRO A 54 2.02 -1.02 1.27
N PHE A 55 0.69 -1.02 1.11
CA PHE A 55 0.00 -0.60 -0.11
C PHE A 55 -0.68 0.76 0.02
N ILE A 56 -0.68 1.33 1.22
CA ILE A 56 -1.26 2.63 1.54
C ILE A 56 -0.11 3.61 1.86
N PRO A 57 0.25 4.51 0.94
CA PRO A 57 1.45 5.35 1.04
C PRO A 57 1.55 6.24 2.29
N TYR A 58 0.43 6.54 2.96
CA TYR A 58 0.37 7.39 4.14
C TYR A 58 0.53 6.63 5.47
N LEU A 59 0.43 5.29 5.48
CA LEU A 59 0.57 4.47 6.68
C LEU A 59 1.99 3.93 6.89
N VAL A 60 2.84 3.99 5.86
CA VAL A 60 4.26 3.67 5.98
C VAL A 60 4.98 4.92 6.48
N PRO A 61 5.59 4.91 7.68
CA PRO A 61 6.49 5.99 8.09
C PRO A 61 7.67 6.01 7.13
N ARG A 62 7.62 6.85 6.11
CA ARG A 62 8.79 7.09 5.27
C ARG A 62 9.83 7.79 6.14
N ARG A 63 11.04 7.23 6.23
CA ARG A 63 12.23 8.00 6.63
C ARG A 63 12.20 9.33 5.88
N PRO A 64 12.60 10.46 6.49
CA PRO A 64 12.73 11.72 5.79
C PRO A 64 13.92 11.61 4.82
N ASN A 65 13.72 10.93 3.70
CA ASN A 65 14.59 11.09 2.55
C ASN A 65 14.10 12.35 1.86
N ASN A 66 14.85 13.44 2.05
CA ASN A 66 14.65 14.75 1.43
C ASN A 66 14.84 14.74 -0.10
N SER A 67 14.71 13.58 -0.74
CA SER A 67 14.86 13.41 -2.18
C SER A 67 13.50 12.97 -2.75
N PRO A 68 12.90 13.77 -3.62
CA PRO A 68 11.76 13.33 -4.39
C PRO A 68 12.13 12.07 -5.20
N LEU A 69 11.25 11.07 -5.20
CA LEU A 69 11.44 9.77 -5.86
C LEU A 69 11.74 9.84 -7.38
N TRP A 70 11.65 11.01 -8.01
CA TRP A 70 11.90 11.21 -9.44
C TRP A 70 13.34 11.62 -9.78
N ILE A 71 14.21 11.86 -8.78
CA ILE A 71 15.64 12.07 -9.03
C ILE A 71 16.34 10.71 -9.06
N ILE A 72 16.17 9.97 -10.16
CA ILE A 72 17.16 8.98 -10.57
C ILE A 72 18.22 9.78 -11.29
N LYS A 73 19.34 10.05 -10.62
CA LYS A 73 20.54 10.60 -11.29
C LYS A 73 20.92 9.58 -12.35
N GLN A 74 20.63 9.86 -13.63
CA GLN A 74 21.30 9.15 -14.70
C GLN A 74 22.79 9.47 -14.52
N SER A 75 23.57 8.49 -14.07
CA SER A 75 25.01 8.56 -14.24
C SER A 75 25.24 8.50 -15.74
N GLY A 76 25.35 9.65 -16.38
CA GLY A 76 25.94 9.74 -17.70
C GLY A 76 27.33 9.13 -17.62
N ASN A 77 27.53 8.02 -18.30
CA ASN A 77 28.85 7.62 -18.74
C ASN A 77 29.27 8.63 -19.81
N SER A 78 30.32 9.39 -19.53
CA SER A 78 31.13 10.10 -20.51
C SER A 78 32.56 10.10 -20.00
#